data_AF-A0A351SSK8-F1
#
_entry.id   AF-A0A351SSK8-F1
#
_cell.length_a   1.000
_cell.length_b   1.000
_cell.length_c   1.000
_cell.angle_alpha   90.00
_cell.angle_beta   90.00
_cell.angle_gamma   90.00
#
_symmetry.space_group_name_H-M   'P 1'
#
loop_
_entity.id
_entity.type
_entity.pdbx_description
1 polymer ?
#
loop_
_entity_poly.entity_id
_entity_poly.type
_entity_poly.pdbx_seq_one_letter_code
_entity_poly.pdbx_strand_id
1 'polypeptide(L)'
;MEPLPRGANFQRTKFLWEIGLHIAGDPNTPYYGNRDMCIVIGSGSGDNFRPWLRMATGSPHLAHAVCRGELEMAMVNPSGFLTQAYRGTGLFPEPLPVRVIANYPSWDRFVYMLHPRTGLKSLAEIIEKRYPLRLSIREDKTHSTRVLVDQTLAVYGFTLADLESWGGSLQL
;
A
#
# COMPACT_ATOMS: atom_id res chain seq x y z
N MET A 1 8.64 -5.53 -24.20
CA MET A 1 7.22 -5.21 -24.46
C MET A 1 7.11 -4.73 -25.88
N GLU A 2 6.07 -5.16 -26.60
CA GLU A 2 5.75 -4.58 -27.90
C GLU A 2 5.49 -3.07 -27.77
N PRO A 3 5.78 -2.28 -28.81
CA PRO A 3 5.54 -0.84 -28.78
C PRO A 3 4.04 -0.54 -28.61
N LEU A 4 3.72 0.46 -27.78
CA LEU A 4 2.34 0.92 -27.63
C LEU A 4 1.77 1.41 -28.98
N PRO A 5 0.45 1.26 -29.20
CA PRO A 5 -0.21 1.74 -30.41
C PRO A 5 0.07 3.23 -30.68
N ARG A 6 0.33 3.56 -31.94
CA ARG A 6 0.64 4.92 -32.39
C ARG A 6 -0.58 5.50 -33.10
N GLY A 7 -1.36 6.31 -32.39
CA GLY A 7 -2.51 7.04 -32.94
C GLY A 7 -2.87 8.21 -32.05
N ALA A 8 -3.49 9.25 -32.62
CA ALA A 8 -3.79 10.49 -31.89
C ALA A 8 -4.63 10.25 -30.62
N ASN A 9 -5.54 9.27 -30.64
CA ASN A 9 -6.31 8.91 -29.46
C ASN A 9 -5.43 8.32 -28.35
N PHE A 10 -4.55 7.38 -28.68
CA PHE A 10 -3.62 6.78 -27.72
C PHE A 10 -2.64 7.79 -27.12
N GLN A 11 -2.20 8.79 -27.91
CA GLN A 11 -1.39 9.90 -27.40
C GLN A 11 -2.15 10.74 -26.36
N ARG A 12 -3.41 11.07 -26.61
CA ARG A 12 -4.27 11.79 -25.64
C ARG A 12 -4.52 10.96 -24.38
N THR A 13 -4.79 9.66 -24.52
CA THR A 13 -4.95 8.75 -23.36
C THR A 13 -3.68 8.72 -22.50
N LYS A 14 -2.51 8.61 -23.13
CA LYS A 14 -1.23 8.65 -22.42
C LYS A 14 -1.04 9.99 -21.70
N PHE A 15 -1.33 11.11 -22.35
CA PHE A 15 -1.25 12.44 -21.75
C PHE A 15 -2.16 12.58 -20.51
N LEU A 16 -3.40 12.10 -20.58
CA LEU A 16 -4.32 12.11 -19.44
C LEU A 16 -3.81 11.24 -18.27
N TRP A 17 -3.23 10.08 -18.58
CA TRP A 17 -2.59 9.23 -17.57
C TRP A 17 -1.39 9.92 -16.90
N GLU A 18 -0.54 10.60 -17.66
CA GLU A 18 0.60 11.36 -17.14
C GLU A 18 0.14 12.54 -16.25
N ILE A 19 -0.92 13.26 -16.63
CA ILE A 19 -1.54 14.28 -15.76
C ILE A 19 -2.02 13.65 -14.45
N GLY A 20 -2.74 12.52 -14.52
CA GLY A 20 -3.24 11.83 -13.34
C GLY A 20 -2.11 11.40 -12.40
N LEU A 21 -0.99 10.92 -12.95
CA LEU A 21 0.20 10.58 -12.17
C LEU A 21 0.80 11.79 -11.48
N HIS A 22 0.85 12.96 -12.13
CA HIS A 22 1.34 14.19 -11.50
C HIS A 22 0.46 14.64 -10.34
N ILE A 23 -0.87 14.54 -10.48
CA ILE A 23 -1.82 14.91 -9.43
C ILE A 23 -1.72 13.92 -8.26
N ALA A 24 -1.82 12.63 -8.53
CA ALA A 24 -1.79 11.57 -7.51
C ALA A 24 -0.42 11.45 -6.82
N GLY A 25 0.65 11.81 -7.53
CA GLY A 25 2.02 11.73 -7.08
C GLY A 25 2.51 12.92 -6.24
N ASP A 26 1.69 13.96 -6.02
CA ASP A 26 2.10 15.13 -5.23
C ASP A 26 2.45 14.72 -3.78
N PRO A 27 3.72 14.88 -3.34
CA PRO A 27 4.13 14.51 -2.00
C PRO A 27 3.45 15.32 -0.89
N ASN A 28 2.90 16.50 -1.21
CA ASN A 28 2.20 17.35 -0.26
C ASN A 28 0.74 16.94 -0.07
N THR A 29 0.21 16.07 -0.94
CA THR A 29 -1.14 15.53 -0.75
C THR A 29 -1.14 14.60 0.48
N PRO A 30 -2.00 14.84 1.49
CA PRO A 30 -2.13 13.96 2.64
C PRO A 30 -2.46 12.52 2.22
N TYR A 31 -2.11 11.54 3.04
CA TYR A 31 -2.29 10.13 2.66
C TYR A 31 -3.76 9.77 2.35
N TYR A 32 -4.71 10.38 3.06
CA TYR A 32 -6.16 10.25 2.82
C TYR A 32 -6.69 11.11 1.66
N GLY A 33 -5.82 11.84 0.96
CA GLY A 33 -6.17 12.67 -0.19
C GLY A 33 -6.21 11.88 -1.50
N ASN A 34 -6.32 12.59 -2.62
CA ASN A 34 -6.43 12.01 -3.96
C ASN A 34 -5.08 11.49 -4.47
N ARG A 35 -4.57 10.39 -3.88
CA ARG A 35 -3.23 9.84 -4.16
C ARG A 35 -3.21 8.54 -4.94
N ASP A 36 -4.37 7.91 -5.10
CA ASP A 36 -4.49 6.65 -5.81
C ASP A 36 -5.02 6.87 -7.22
N MET A 37 -4.54 6.07 -8.17
CA MET A 37 -5.01 6.08 -9.55
C MET A 37 -5.86 4.84 -9.83
N CYS A 38 -7.01 5.08 -10.46
CA CYS A 38 -7.80 4.04 -11.11
C CYS A 38 -7.75 4.23 -12.63
N ILE A 39 -7.36 3.18 -13.35
CA ILE A 39 -7.40 3.12 -14.80
C ILE A 39 -8.68 2.39 -15.20
N VAL A 40 -9.50 3.04 -16.03
CA VAL A 40 -10.75 2.47 -16.52
C VAL A 40 -10.71 2.32 -18.03
N ILE A 41 -10.91 1.09 -18.50
CA ILE A 41 -11.14 0.76 -19.90
C ILE A 41 -12.64 0.56 -20.10
N GLY A 42 -13.21 1.18 -21.12
CA GLY A 42 -14.65 1.14 -21.37
C GLY A 42 -15.04 1.70 -22.73
N SER A 43 -16.35 1.70 -23.00
CA SER A 43 -16.92 2.28 -24.20
C SER A 43 -17.28 3.75 -23.95
N GLY A 44 -16.63 4.64 -24.68
CA GLY A 44 -16.99 6.07 -24.73
C GLY A 44 -17.88 6.45 -25.90
N SER A 45 -18.49 5.48 -26.60
CA SER A 45 -19.45 5.76 -27.67
C SER A 45 -20.84 6.04 -27.11
N GLY A 46 -21.53 7.04 -27.67
CA GLY A 46 -22.80 7.55 -27.15
C GLY A 46 -22.62 8.54 -25.99
N ASP A 47 -23.72 8.89 -25.33
CA ASP A 47 -23.73 9.96 -24.31
C ASP A 47 -23.23 9.53 -22.93
N ASN A 48 -22.93 8.24 -22.73
CA ASN A 48 -22.50 7.70 -21.45
C ASN A 48 -21.25 6.83 -21.60
N PHE A 49 -20.25 7.07 -20.77
CA PHE A 49 -19.11 6.16 -20.65
C PHE A 49 -19.53 4.89 -19.91
N ARG A 50 -19.24 3.72 -20.49
CA ARG A 50 -19.55 2.41 -19.92
C ARG A 50 -18.26 1.69 -19.54
N PRO A 51 -17.91 1.63 -18.23
CA PRO A 51 -16.75 0.88 -17.76
C PRO A 51 -16.86 -0.61 -18.11
N TRP A 52 -15.75 -1.22 -18.52
CA TRP A 52 -15.60 -2.67 -18.69
C TRP A 52 -14.54 -3.25 -17.76
N LEU A 53 -13.44 -2.53 -17.55
CA LEU A 53 -12.34 -2.96 -16.70
C LEU A 53 -11.80 -1.77 -15.90
N ARG A 54 -11.90 -1.83 -14.58
CA ARG A 54 -11.39 -0.86 -13.61
C ARG A 54 -10.26 -1.51 -12.83
N MET A 55 -9.09 -0.91 -12.91
CA MET A 55 -7.87 -1.41 -12.28
C MET A 55 -7.26 -0.32 -11.43
N ALA A 56 -6.80 -0.67 -10.24
CA ALA A 56 -6.08 0.27 -9.37
C ALA A 56 -4.84 -0.39 -8.77
N THR A 57 -3.92 0.44 -8.27
CA THR A 57 -2.85 0.03 -7.37
C THR A 57 -3.03 0.75 -6.05
N GLY A 58 -2.71 0.11 -4.93
CA GLY A 58 -2.88 0.73 -3.62
C GLY A 58 -2.74 -0.23 -2.45
N SER A 59 -3.40 0.12 -1.35
CA SER A 59 -3.35 -0.67 -0.11
C SER A 59 -3.97 -2.05 -0.30
N PRO A 60 -3.59 -3.05 0.53
CA PRO A 60 -4.18 -4.38 0.47
C PRO A 60 -5.71 -4.40 0.58
N HIS A 61 -6.31 -3.40 1.24
CA HIS A 61 -7.76 -3.30 1.45
C HIS A 61 -8.55 -3.13 0.14
N LEU A 62 -7.90 -2.78 -0.98
CA LEU A 62 -8.53 -2.81 -2.31
C LEU A 62 -9.06 -4.20 -2.69
N ALA A 63 -8.65 -5.27 -2.00
CA ALA A 63 -9.31 -6.58 -2.11
C ALA A 63 -10.82 -6.52 -1.85
N HIS A 64 -11.28 -5.68 -0.90
CA HIS A 64 -12.70 -5.49 -0.67
C HIS A 64 -13.40 -4.77 -1.83
N ALA A 65 -12.75 -3.79 -2.45
CA ALA A 65 -13.28 -3.11 -3.64
C ALA A 65 -13.46 -4.10 -4.81
N VAL A 66 -12.54 -5.06 -4.96
CA VAL A 66 -12.69 -6.17 -5.92
C VAL A 66 -13.90 -7.04 -5.55
N CYS A 67 -14.03 -7.45 -4.29
CA CYS A 67 -15.17 -8.28 -3.85
C CYS A 67 -16.53 -7.57 -4.01
N ARG A 68 -16.58 -6.25 -3.87
CA ARG A 68 -17.80 -5.45 -4.07
C ARG A 68 -18.08 -5.11 -5.54
N GLY A 69 -17.22 -5.51 -6.47
CA GLY A 69 -17.37 -5.17 -7.89
C GLY A 69 -17.13 -3.68 -8.19
N GLU A 70 -16.41 -2.98 -7.32
CA GLU A 70 -15.95 -1.59 -7.56
C GLU A 70 -14.73 -1.57 -8.47
N LEU A 71 -13.90 -2.60 -8.40
CA LEU A 71 -12.75 -2.86 -9.25
C LEU A 71 -12.82 -4.27 -9.83
N GLU A 72 -12.37 -4.45 -11.06
CA GLU A 72 -12.16 -5.78 -11.62
C GLU A 72 -10.81 -6.37 -11.18
N MET A 73 -9.81 -5.52 -10.94
CA MET A 73 -8.47 -5.94 -10.53
C MET A 73 -7.81 -4.88 -9.64
N ALA A 74 -7.02 -5.34 -8.67
CA ALA A 74 -6.13 -4.48 -7.89
C ALA A 74 -4.72 -5.06 -7.87
N MET A 75 -3.72 -4.20 -8.02
CA MET A 75 -2.32 -4.50 -7.73
C MET A 75 -2.01 -4.05 -6.30
N VAL A 76 -1.55 -4.98 -5.47
CA VAL A 76 -1.26 -4.73 -4.05
C VAL A 76 0.15 -5.19 -3.71
N ASN A 77 0.78 -4.49 -2.78
CA ASN A 77 2.13 -4.78 -2.31
C ASN A 77 2.19 -4.71 -0.78
N PRO A 78 2.84 -5.68 -0.11
CA PRO A 78 3.41 -6.94 -0.63
C PRO A 78 2.38 -8.02 -0.96
N SER A 79 2.79 -8.95 -1.83
CA SER A 79 1.99 -10.10 -2.27
C SER A 79 1.49 -10.98 -1.11
N GLY A 80 2.22 -11.01 0.01
CA GLY A 80 1.81 -11.70 1.23
C GLY A 80 0.46 -11.24 1.79
N PHE A 81 0.06 -9.98 1.57
CA PHE A 81 -1.24 -9.49 2.02
C PHE A 81 -2.41 -10.04 1.19
N LEU A 82 -2.19 -10.43 -0.06
CA LEU A 82 -3.22 -11.14 -0.83
C LEU A 82 -3.44 -12.57 -0.28
N THR A 83 -2.39 -13.22 0.23
CA THR A 83 -2.55 -14.48 0.97
C THR A 83 -3.34 -14.29 2.26
N GLN A 84 -3.12 -13.19 2.97
CA GLN A 84 -3.91 -12.82 4.14
C GLN A 84 -5.39 -12.64 3.79
N ALA A 85 -5.69 -11.92 2.71
CA ALA A 85 -7.05 -11.74 2.20
C ALA A 85 -7.71 -13.08 1.82
N TYR A 86 -7.00 -13.92 1.07
CA TYR A 86 -7.53 -15.22 0.62
C TYR A 86 -7.82 -16.17 1.79
N ARG A 87 -7.00 -16.15 2.84
CA ARG A 87 -7.12 -17.06 3.99
C ARG A 87 -7.97 -16.52 5.14
N GLY A 88 -8.22 -15.21 5.19
CA GLY A 88 -8.85 -14.57 6.35
C GLY A 88 -7.94 -14.59 7.56
N THR A 89 -6.77 -13.95 7.43
CA THR A 89 -5.85 -13.78 8.55
C THR A 89 -5.18 -12.41 8.48
N GLY A 90 -4.51 -12.00 9.57
CA GLY A 90 -3.80 -10.71 9.64
C GLY A 90 -4.75 -9.53 9.40
N LEU A 91 -4.54 -8.78 8.31
CA LEU A 91 -5.38 -7.64 7.93
C LEU A 91 -6.85 -7.99 7.67
N PHE A 92 -7.15 -9.24 7.36
CA PHE A 92 -8.48 -9.67 6.95
C PHE A 92 -9.03 -10.63 8.00
N PRO A 93 -10.13 -10.29 8.69
CA PRO A 93 -10.69 -11.15 9.73
C PRO A 93 -11.34 -12.41 9.14
N GLU A 94 -11.74 -12.37 7.87
CA GLU A 94 -12.44 -13.43 7.17
C GLU A 94 -11.88 -13.61 5.75
N PRO A 95 -11.94 -14.83 5.18
CA PRO A 95 -11.44 -15.10 3.85
C PRO A 95 -12.28 -14.37 2.79
N LEU A 96 -11.60 -13.72 1.84
CA LEU A 96 -12.20 -13.07 0.69
C LEU A 96 -12.12 -13.97 -0.56
N PRO A 97 -13.15 -13.95 -1.44
CA PRO A 97 -13.17 -14.75 -2.67
C PRO A 97 -12.27 -14.17 -3.78
N VAL A 98 -11.03 -13.80 -3.45
CA VAL A 98 -10.03 -13.23 -4.38
C VAL A 98 -9.03 -14.30 -4.85
N ARG A 99 -8.38 -14.07 -5.99
CA ARG A 99 -7.33 -14.93 -6.54
C ARG A 99 -6.18 -14.09 -7.10
N VAL A 100 -4.97 -14.64 -7.06
CA VAL A 100 -3.81 -14.07 -7.76
C VAL A 100 -3.99 -14.31 -9.26
N ILE A 101 -3.85 -13.25 -10.04
CA ILE A 101 -3.79 -13.34 -11.52
C ILE A 101 -2.32 -13.37 -11.97
N ALA A 102 -1.50 -12.47 -11.42
CA ALA A 102 -0.08 -12.37 -11.72
C ALA A 102 0.69 -11.82 -10.50
N ASN A 103 1.99 -12.11 -10.46
CA ASN A 103 2.92 -11.50 -9.52
C ASN A 103 3.99 -10.73 -10.32
N TYR A 104 4.14 -9.43 -10.06
CA TYR A 104 5.16 -8.59 -10.67
C TYR A 104 6.26 -8.32 -9.63
N PRO A 105 7.36 -9.10 -9.64
CA PRO A 105 8.39 -8.95 -8.62
C PRO A 105 9.10 -7.60 -8.77
N SER A 106 9.19 -6.88 -7.66
CA SER A 106 10.04 -5.70 -7.51
C SER A 106 11.11 -5.99 -6.46
N TRP A 107 12.25 -5.31 -6.55
CA TRP A 107 13.23 -5.29 -5.45
C TRP A 107 12.74 -4.34 -4.36
N ASP A 108 11.65 -4.72 -3.70
CA ASP A 108 11.06 -3.97 -2.61
C ASP A 108 11.31 -4.71 -1.29
N ARG A 109 12.03 -4.06 -0.38
CA ARG A 109 12.47 -4.63 0.90
C ARG A 109 11.96 -3.73 2.01
N PHE A 110 11.12 -4.30 2.87
CA PHE A 110 10.83 -3.67 4.14
C PHE A 110 12.05 -3.77 5.06
N VAL A 111 12.54 -2.64 5.55
CA VAL A 111 13.72 -2.55 6.41
C VAL A 111 13.48 -1.57 7.55
N TYR A 112 14.12 -1.84 8.68
CA TYR A 112 14.26 -0.87 9.76
C TYR A 112 15.59 -0.15 9.63
N MET A 113 15.56 1.17 9.72
CA MET A 113 16.77 1.99 9.82
C MET A 113 16.81 2.65 11.20
N LEU A 114 17.92 2.45 11.90
CA LEU A 114 18.19 3.05 13.20
C LEU A 114 19.20 4.17 13.03
N HIS A 115 18.92 5.33 13.62
CA HIS A 115 19.85 6.44 13.56
C HIS A 115 21.08 6.14 14.46
N PRO A 116 22.33 6.28 13.98
CA PRO A 116 23.54 5.91 14.74
C PRO A 116 23.64 6.54 16.14
N ARG A 117 23.16 7.78 16.30
CA ARG A 117 23.06 8.48 17.60
C ARG A 117 22.34 7.71 18.71
N THR A 118 21.48 6.75 18.36
CA THR A 118 20.76 5.94 19.35
C THR A 118 21.66 4.88 20.00
N GLY A 119 22.79 4.54 19.35
CA GLY A 119 23.67 3.45 19.77
C GLY A 119 23.05 2.05 19.62
N LEU A 120 21.82 1.95 19.11
CA LEU A 120 21.10 0.69 18.91
C LEU A 120 21.59 -0.03 17.66
N LYS A 121 21.80 -1.35 17.75
CA LYS A 121 22.22 -2.18 16.61
C LYS A 121 21.17 -3.19 16.15
N SER A 122 20.08 -3.34 16.90
CA SER A 122 19.02 -4.29 16.57
C SER A 122 17.68 -3.87 17.19
N LEU A 123 16.59 -4.48 16.72
CA LEU A 123 15.28 -4.32 17.34
C LEU A 123 15.22 -4.96 18.74
N ALA A 124 15.99 -6.01 19.01
CA ALA A 124 16.07 -6.64 20.33
C ALA A 124 16.61 -5.69 21.40
N GLU A 125 17.58 -4.84 21.05
CA GLU A 125 18.11 -3.85 22.00
C GLU A 125 17.09 -2.78 22.38
N ILE A 126 16.07 -2.54 21.55
CA ILE A 126 15.01 -1.58 21.85
C ILE A 126 14.22 -2.05 23.07
N ILE A 127 13.82 -3.33 23.08
CA ILE A 127 13.06 -3.93 24.19
C ILE A 127 13.95 -4.14 25.42
N GLU A 128 15.18 -4.63 25.25
CA GLU A 128 16.14 -4.83 26.36
C GLU A 128 16.37 -3.53 27.15
N LYS A 129 16.56 -2.42 26.43
CA LYS A 129 16.85 -1.11 27.02
C LYS A 129 15.60 -0.29 27.31
N ARG A 130 14.42 -0.75 26.86
CA ARG A 130 13.17 0.03 26.83
C ARG A 130 13.40 1.43 26.26
N TYR A 131 14.07 1.49 25.11
CA TYR A 131 14.57 2.76 24.57
C TYR A 131 13.41 3.64 24.06
N PRO A 132 13.28 4.91 24.49
CA PRO A 132 12.23 5.83 24.03
C PRO A 132 12.48 6.30 22.59
N LEU A 133 12.10 5.48 21.61
CA LEU A 133 12.31 5.79 20.20
C LEU A 133 11.30 6.81 19.68
N ARG A 134 11.79 7.75 18.87
CA ARG A 134 10.98 8.52 17.94
C ARG A 134 10.92 7.77 16.61
N LEU A 135 9.76 7.22 16.27
CA LEU A 135 9.57 6.33 15.14
C LEU A 135 8.87 7.04 13.97
N SER A 136 9.55 7.17 12.83
CA SER A 136 8.99 7.72 11.60
C SER A 136 8.30 6.62 10.81
N ILE A 137 6.98 6.74 10.63
CA ILE A 137 6.09 5.71 10.06
C ILE A 137 4.89 6.37 9.39
N ARG A 138 4.15 5.61 8.58
CA ARG A 138 2.95 6.10 7.90
C ARG A 138 1.83 6.44 8.90
N GLU A 139 1.07 7.48 8.62
CA GLU A 139 -0.10 7.87 9.42
C GLU A 139 -1.22 6.81 9.38
N ASP A 140 -1.53 6.30 8.19
CA ASP A 140 -2.64 5.36 8.00
C ASP A 140 -2.32 3.96 8.54
N LYS A 141 -3.08 3.53 9.55
CA LYS A 141 -2.99 2.21 10.20
C LYS A 141 -3.28 1.05 9.24
N THR A 142 -4.02 1.29 8.16
CA THR A 142 -4.37 0.28 7.16
C THR A 142 -3.26 0.07 6.13
N HIS A 143 -2.24 0.93 6.11
CA HIS A 143 -1.09 0.79 5.23
C HIS A 143 -0.26 -0.44 5.61
N SER A 144 0.14 -1.22 4.60
CA SER A 144 1.03 -2.39 4.71
C SER A 144 2.22 -2.21 5.66
N THR A 145 2.90 -1.06 5.61
CA THR A 145 4.03 -0.73 6.50
C THR A 145 3.64 -0.76 7.97
N ARG A 146 2.44 -0.30 8.35
CA ARG A 146 2.00 -0.32 9.76
C ARG A 146 1.77 -1.73 10.25
N VAL A 147 1.14 -2.54 9.42
CA VAL A 147 0.92 -3.96 9.73
C VAL A 147 2.23 -4.71 9.88
N LEU A 148 3.19 -4.48 8.96
CA LEU A 148 4.52 -5.10 9.06
C LEU A 148 5.27 -4.63 10.30
N VAL A 149 5.11 -3.37 10.69
CA VAL A 149 5.65 -2.86 11.95
C VAL A 149 5.05 -3.60 13.13
N ASP A 150 3.72 -3.64 13.26
CA ASP A 150 3.05 -4.30 14.38
C ASP A 150 3.42 -5.79 14.47
N GLN A 151 3.41 -6.49 13.34
CA GLN A 151 3.79 -7.91 13.28
C GLN A 151 5.26 -8.14 13.66
N THR A 152 6.18 -7.28 13.20
CA THR A 152 7.60 -7.44 13.54
C THR A 152 7.85 -7.13 15.01
N LEU A 153 7.29 -6.04 15.55
CA LEU A 153 7.46 -5.71 16.97
C LEU A 153 6.88 -6.81 17.89
N ALA A 154 5.73 -7.37 17.52
CA ALA A 154 5.12 -8.48 18.25
C ALA A 154 6.04 -9.73 18.32
N VAL A 155 6.83 -10.01 17.27
CA VAL A 155 7.84 -11.09 17.29
C VAL A 155 8.93 -10.84 18.33
N TYR A 156 9.27 -9.56 18.59
CA TYR A 156 10.20 -9.17 19.65
C TYR A 156 9.53 -9.00 21.03
N GLY A 157 8.22 -9.24 21.13
CA GLY A 157 7.49 -9.20 22.40
C GLY A 157 7.07 -7.80 22.86
N PHE A 158 6.95 -6.82 21.96
CA PHE A 158 6.46 -5.49 22.30
C PHE A 158 5.62 -4.85 21.18
N THR A 159 5.00 -3.72 21.49
CA THR A 159 4.07 -3.00 20.61
C THR A 159 4.49 -1.53 20.44
N LEU A 160 3.80 -0.82 19.54
CA LEU A 160 3.93 0.64 19.44
C LEU A 160 3.51 1.34 20.74
N ALA A 161 2.50 0.82 21.44
CA ALA A 161 2.04 1.38 22.71
C ALA A 161 3.11 1.22 23.81
N ASP A 162 3.86 0.12 23.80
CA ASP A 162 4.98 -0.06 24.73
C ASP A 162 6.08 0.99 24.48
N LEU A 163 6.40 1.27 23.22
CA LEU A 163 7.37 2.34 22.87
C LEU A 163 6.93 3.71 23.40
N GLU A 164 5.66 4.07 23.23
CA GLU A 164 5.11 5.31 23.77
C GLU A 164 5.15 5.32 25.30
N SER A 165 4.87 4.19 25.96
CA SER A 165 4.93 4.07 27.43
C SER A 165 6.34 4.27 27.99
N TRP A 166 7.39 4.00 27.21
CA TRP A 166 8.78 4.24 27.60
C TRP A 166 9.22 5.69 27.38
N GLY A 167 8.36 6.54 26.83
CA GLY A 167 8.64 7.93 26.48
C GLY A 167 8.99 8.15 25.00
N GLY A 168 8.78 7.14 24.15
CA GLY A 168 8.89 7.25 22.70
C GLY A 168 7.73 8.02 22.08
N SER A 169 7.79 8.25 20.77
CA SER A 169 6.71 8.92 20.03
C SER A 169 6.66 8.47 18.57
N LEU A 170 5.49 8.61 17.94
CA LEU A 170 5.32 8.38 16.51
C LEU A 170 5.42 9.72 15.76
N GLN A 171 6.22 9.75 14.69
CA GLN A 171 6.30 10.87 13.76
C GLN A 171 5.61 10.44 12.47
N LEU A 172 4.41 10.98 12.25
CA LEU A 172 3.49 10.62 11.17
C LEU A 172 3.69 11.52 9.94
#